data_AF-A0A8S3TV60-F1
#
_entry.id   AF-A0A8S3TV60-F1
#
_cell.length_a   1.000
_cell.length_b   1.000
_cell.length_c   1.000
_cell.angle_alpha   90.00
_cell.angle_beta   90.00
_cell.angle_gamma   90.00
#
_symmetry.space_group_name_H-M   'P 1'
#
loop_
_entity.id
_entity.type
_entity.pdbx_description
1 polymer ?
#
loop_
_entity_poly.entity_id
_entity_poly.type
_entity_poly.pdbx_seq_one_letter_code
_entity_poly.pdbx_strand_id
1 'polypeptide(L)'
;MKHIKHLTVYWKDGQNISEILPKKSNYQNFDQNHLEAVEVETEIILKICKENYSHEKVSIQELKNAVKKLNTNKAMDFYGITAENFIYASETLLESERSSLEWRIAERQLQIKTYSSNSWFIDLKKICGKYDIIEIEQYLDKPLTKIEWKRFITKKIHKYWEDDIKTKMKGYSTLKYLNCEYDIGRIHPLLKTTSANITEIKKLSICTKFVTGTYILQSNKAEYSNYATNPMCRLCNKADETIEHFILLCETTSQIRSSLIVKILHEGSLVLARESLQTPIDLITLIINPYHYLPKKMCKDVEDRVGNHLVPLCRQLLYTLHSKRYDVLTKADTKANRK
;
A
#
# COMPACT_ATOMS: atom_id res chain seq x y z
N MET A 1 -30.24 33.19 1.14
CA MET A 1 -29.40 32.24 0.37
C MET A 1 -29.99 30.84 0.59
N LYS A 2 -31.07 30.38 -0.06
CA LYS A 2 -31.38 30.15 -1.48
C LYS A 2 -30.34 29.29 -2.23
N HIS A 3 -30.70 27.99 -2.33
CA HIS A 3 -30.35 26.95 -3.32
C HIS A 3 -29.53 25.76 -2.83
N ILE A 4 -30.24 24.75 -2.29
CA ILE A 4 -29.89 23.33 -2.50
C ILE A 4 -31.18 22.64 -2.97
N LYS A 5 -31.34 22.59 -4.30
CA LYS A 5 -32.30 21.74 -5.01
C LYS A 5 -31.49 20.98 -6.06
N HIS A 6 -31.92 19.74 -6.34
CA HIS A 6 -31.45 18.79 -7.35
C HIS A 6 -30.57 17.63 -6.85
N LEU A 7 -31.25 16.62 -6.30
CA LEU A 7 -30.93 15.22 -6.54
C LEU A 7 -32.22 14.57 -7.09
N THR A 8 -32.26 14.37 -8.40
CA THR A 8 -33.39 13.74 -9.10
C THR A 8 -32.88 12.46 -9.75
N VAL A 9 -33.39 11.33 -9.27
CA VAL A 9 -33.09 9.97 -9.77
C VAL A 9 -34.16 9.62 -10.81
N TYR A 10 -33.75 9.23 -12.01
CA TYR A 10 -34.64 8.64 -13.02
C TYR A 10 -34.44 7.12 -13.08
N TRP A 11 -35.54 6.38 -12.97
CA TRP A 11 -35.67 4.96 -13.25
C TRP A 11 -36.56 4.79 -14.48
N LYS A 12 -36.19 3.91 -15.43
CA LYS A 12 -37.12 3.35 -16.41
C LYS A 12 -36.69 1.97 -16.90
N ASP A 13 -37.63 1.02 -16.76
CA ASP A 13 -38.01 -0.12 -17.61
C ASP A 13 -36.86 -1.05 -18.10
N GLY A 14 -36.76 -2.35 -17.79
CA GLY A 14 -37.78 -3.36 -17.56
C GLY A 14 -37.84 -4.35 -18.73
N GLN A 15 -36.99 -5.39 -18.75
CA GLN A 15 -37.22 -6.62 -19.55
C GLN A 15 -36.64 -7.87 -18.86
N ASN A 16 -37.32 -8.99 -19.12
CA ASN A 16 -37.34 -10.24 -18.38
C ASN A 16 -36.36 -11.26 -19.02
N ILE A 17 -35.34 -11.70 -18.29
CA ILE A 17 -34.39 -12.75 -18.72
C ILE A 17 -34.55 -13.94 -17.76
N SER A 18 -35.66 -14.63 -17.91
CA SER A 18 -35.96 -15.88 -17.20
C SER A 18 -36.02 -17.03 -18.21
N GLU A 19 -34.91 -17.37 -18.84
CA GLU A 19 -34.71 -18.68 -19.47
C GLU A 19 -33.24 -18.82 -19.86
N ILE A 20 -32.69 -20.02 -19.67
CA ILE A 20 -31.29 -20.47 -19.91
C ILE A 20 -30.38 -20.44 -18.66
N LEU A 21 -30.62 -21.41 -17.76
CA LEU A 21 -29.56 -22.20 -17.09
C LEU A 21 -29.64 -23.61 -17.69
N PRO A 22 -28.55 -24.40 -17.89
CA PRO A 22 -27.59 -24.80 -16.83
C PRO A 22 -26.13 -25.00 -17.38
N LYS A 23 -25.05 -25.48 -16.70
CA LYS A 23 -24.80 -26.39 -15.56
C LYS A 23 -23.48 -26.02 -14.82
N LYS A 24 -23.40 -26.54 -13.58
CA LYS A 24 -22.31 -26.51 -12.58
C LYS A 24 -20.88 -26.75 -13.11
N SER A 25 -19.88 -26.07 -12.54
CA SER A 25 -18.63 -26.71 -12.05
C SER A 25 -17.75 -25.79 -11.16
N ASN A 26 -17.17 -26.40 -10.12
CA ASN A 26 -15.84 -26.18 -9.52
C ASN A 26 -15.40 -24.80 -8.97
N TYR A 27 -16.18 -24.15 -8.10
CA TYR A 27 -15.76 -22.90 -7.43
C TYR A 27 -15.09 -23.07 -6.05
N GLN A 28 -14.87 -24.29 -5.55
CA GLN A 28 -14.46 -24.52 -4.15
C GLN A 28 -12.98 -24.32 -3.84
N ASN A 29 -12.08 -24.47 -4.80
CA ASN A 29 -10.64 -24.47 -4.49
C ASN A 29 -10.01 -23.08 -4.41
N PHE A 30 -10.68 -22.03 -4.90
CA PHE A 30 -10.07 -20.70 -4.97
C PHE A 30 -10.13 -19.96 -3.62
N ASP A 31 -11.22 -20.11 -2.86
CA ASP A 31 -11.39 -19.42 -1.57
C ASP A 31 -10.59 -20.07 -0.43
N GLN A 32 -10.41 -21.40 -0.44
CA GLN A 32 -9.59 -22.11 0.56
C GLN A 32 -8.11 -21.73 0.44
N ASN A 33 -7.57 -21.74 -0.78
CA ASN A 33 -6.18 -21.35 -1.04
C ASN A 33 -5.90 -19.88 -0.69
N HIS A 34 -6.90 -19.00 -0.81
CA HIS A 34 -6.75 -17.59 -0.41
C HIS A 34 -6.73 -17.40 1.11
N LEU A 35 -7.52 -18.18 1.85
CA LEU A 35 -7.51 -18.18 3.32
C LEU A 35 -6.17 -18.68 3.87
N GLU A 36 -5.67 -19.79 3.34
CA GLU A 36 -4.36 -20.35 3.74
C GLU A 36 -3.21 -19.36 3.48
N ALA A 37 -3.25 -18.64 2.36
CA ALA A 37 -2.26 -17.61 2.04
C ALA A 37 -2.25 -16.44 3.04
N VAL A 38 -3.43 -15.98 3.49
CA VAL A 38 -3.56 -14.88 4.45
C VAL A 38 -3.10 -15.29 5.86
N GLU A 39 -3.33 -16.53 6.26
CA GLU A 39 -2.86 -17.06 7.55
C GLU A 39 -1.33 -17.16 7.59
N VAL A 40 -0.70 -17.68 6.53
CA VAL A 40 0.76 -17.76 6.40
C VAL A 40 1.41 -16.37 6.42
N GLU A 41 0.84 -15.40 5.70
CA GLU A 41 1.34 -14.02 5.67
C GLU A 41 1.29 -13.36 7.07
N THR A 42 0.22 -13.62 7.82
CA THR A 42 0.03 -13.10 9.18
C THR A 42 1.06 -13.70 10.16
N GLU A 43 1.35 -15.00 10.07
CA GLU A 43 2.37 -15.64 10.91
C GLU A 43 3.78 -15.13 10.64
N ILE A 44 4.13 -14.89 9.36
CA ILE A 44 5.43 -14.33 8.97
C ILE A 44 5.61 -12.93 9.54
N ILE A 45 4.60 -12.07 9.46
CA ILE A 45 4.64 -10.71 10.03
C ILE A 45 4.84 -10.78 11.55
N LEU A 46 4.10 -11.65 12.25
CA LEU A 46 4.24 -11.81 13.69
C LEU A 46 5.63 -12.34 14.10
N LYS A 47 6.23 -13.21 13.29
CA LYS A 47 7.59 -13.72 13.51
C LYS A 47 8.64 -12.62 13.32
N ILE A 48 8.57 -11.86 12.23
CA ILE A 48 9.44 -10.72 11.95
C ILE A 48 9.34 -9.65 13.04
N CYS A 49 8.13 -9.40 13.56
CA CYS A 49 7.92 -8.45 14.66
C CYS A 49 8.50 -8.95 15.99
N LYS A 50 8.51 -10.26 16.25
CA LYS A 50 9.12 -10.86 17.46
C LYS A 50 10.65 -10.90 17.38
N GLU A 51 11.21 -11.09 16.19
CA GLU A 51 12.66 -11.22 15.97
C GLU A 51 13.38 -9.84 15.88
N ASN A 52 12.67 -8.74 15.59
CA ASN A 52 13.26 -7.41 15.41
C ASN A 52 13.35 -6.53 16.67
N TYR A 53 13.20 -7.08 17.87
CA TYR A 53 13.36 -6.33 19.14
C TYR A 53 14.51 -6.86 19.99
N SER A 54 15.73 -6.77 19.45
CA SER A 54 16.97 -6.62 20.20
C SER A 54 18.13 -6.70 19.22
N HIS A 55 18.59 -5.56 18.69
CA HIS A 55 19.96 -5.50 18.24
C HIS A 55 20.82 -5.35 19.49
N GLU A 56 21.21 -6.47 20.09
CA GLU A 56 22.31 -6.47 21.05
C GLU A 56 23.52 -5.82 20.38
N LYS A 57 24.14 -4.90 21.11
CA LYS A 57 25.36 -4.23 20.65
C LYS A 57 26.42 -5.30 20.42
N VAL A 58 26.77 -5.52 19.16
CA VAL A 58 27.87 -6.43 18.77
C VAL A 58 29.11 -6.03 19.55
N SER A 59 29.69 -6.99 20.27
CA SER A 59 30.88 -6.74 21.07
C SER A 59 32.08 -6.49 20.15
N ILE A 60 33.03 -5.68 20.62
CA ILE A 60 34.28 -5.40 19.89
C ILE A 60 35.01 -6.71 19.51
N GLN A 61 34.91 -7.73 20.36
CA GLN A 61 35.57 -9.01 20.14
C GLN A 61 34.91 -9.83 19.02
N GLU A 62 33.58 -9.80 18.90
CA GLU A 62 32.86 -10.42 17.77
C GLU A 62 33.21 -9.74 16.45
N LEU A 63 33.32 -8.42 16.45
CA LEU A 63 33.72 -7.66 15.27
C LEU A 63 35.14 -8.04 14.83
N LYS A 64 36.10 -8.12 15.77
CA LYS A 64 37.48 -8.58 15.50
C LYS A 64 37.53 -10.01 14.95
N ASN A 65 36.71 -10.92 15.50
CA ASN A 65 36.65 -12.31 15.04
C ASN A 65 36.05 -12.42 13.63
N ALA A 66 35.05 -11.60 13.30
CA ALA A 66 34.47 -11.54 11.95
C ALA A 66 35.48 -11.03 10.92
N VAL A 67 36.23 -9.96 11.24
CA VAL A 67 37.31 -9.44 10.39
C VAL A 67 38.40 -10.49 10.17
N LYS A 68 38.81 -11.21 11.22
CA LYS A 68 39.79 -12.29 11.13
C LYS A 68 39.32 -13.43 10.20
N LYS A 69 38.04 -13.82 10.27
CA LYS A 69 37.43 -14.81 9.38
C LYS A 69 37.32 -14.32 7.92
N LEU A 70 37.08 -13.03 7.69
CA LEU A 70 37.04 -12.45 6.34
C LEU A 70 38.41 -12.41 5.65
N ASN A 71 39.48 -12.43 6.45
CA ASN A 71 40.86 -12.42 5.98
C ASN A 71 41.49 -13.82 5.88
N THR A 72 40.88 -14.87 6.44
CA THR A 72 41.33 -16.25 6.19
C THR A 72 41.12 -16.64 4.73
N ASN A 73 42.18 -17.12 4.08
CA ASN A 73 42.30 -17.48 2.64
C ASN A 73 42.53 -16.32 1.65
N LYS A 74 42.75 -15.09 2.13
CA LYS A 74 43.35 -14.04 1.30
C LYS A 74 44.85 -14.00 1.59
N ALA A 75 45.69 -13.89 0.56
CA ALA A 75 47.11 -13.65 0.77
C ALA A 75 47.23 -12.42 1.67
N MET A 76 48.07 -12.51 2.70
CA MET A 76 48.40 -11.38 3.56
C MET A 76 49.34 -10.45 2.81
N ASP A 77 48.96 -10.02 1.61
CA ASP A 77 49.61 -8.90 0.97
C ASP A 77 49.10 -7.60 1.60
N PHE A 78 49.80 -6.51 1.31
CA PHE A 78 49.76 -5.17 1.92
C PHE A 78 48.38 -4.47 2.03
N TYR A 79 47.26 -5.17 1.77
CA TYR A 79 45.90 -4.65 1.58
C TYR A 79 44.81 -5.42 2.35
N GLY A 80 45.15 -6.17 3.42
CA GLY A 80 44.15 -6.78 4.29
C GLY A 80 43.25 -5.73 4.97
N ILE A 81 41.94 -5.94 5.00
CA ILE A 81 41.00 -5.08 5.74
C ILE A 81 41.28 -5.27 7.24
N THR A 82 41.78 -4.24 7.92
CA THR A 82 42.05 -4.31 9.36
C THR A 82 40.85 -3.88 10.19
N ALA A 83 40.86 -4.18 11.50
CA ALA A 83 39.83 -3.72 12.42
C ALA A 83 39.87 -2.19 12.60
N GLU A 84 41.02 -1.54 12.39
CA GLU A 84 41.14 -0.08 12.40
C GLU A 84 40.34 0.57 11.26
N ASN A 85 40.20 -0.08 10.10
CA ASN A 85 39.40 0.43 8.96
C ASN A 85 37.90 0.59 9.31
N PHE A 86 37.41 -0.15 10.31
CA PHE A 86 36.04 -0.01 10.81
C PHE A 86 35.93 0.99 11.97
N ILE A 87 37.01 1.22 12.72
CA ILE A 87 37.07 2.17 13.85
C ILE A 87 37.29 3.60 13.35
N TYR A 88 38.06 3.81 12.28
CA TYR A 88 38.40 5.13 11.72
C TYR A 88 37.41 5.67 10.68
N ALA A 89 36.28 4.99 10.46
CA ALA A 89 35.18 5.53 9.65
C ALA A 89 34.38 6.64 10.36
N SER A 90 34.86 7.16 11.50
CA SER A 90 34.31 8.33 12.18
C SER A 90 35.24 9.55 12.08
N GLU A 91 34.70 10.59 11.46
CA GLU A 91 35.14 12.00 11.44
C GLU A 91 36.48 12.35 10.77
N THR A 92 37.56 11.57 10.90
CA THR A 92 38.87 11.89 10.29
C THR A 92 38.98 11.57 8.80
N LEU A 93 38.08 10.74 8.26
CA LEU A 93 37.99 10.43 6.83
C LEU A 93 37.44 11.60 5.99
N LEU A 94 36.87 12.63 6.62
CA LEU A 94 36.35 13.82 5.93
C LEU A 94 37.45 14.83 5.56
N GLU A 95 38.65 14.70 6.11
CA GLU A 95 39.82 15.52 5.79
C GLU A 95 40.84 14.78 4.91
N SER A 96 40.60 13.52 4.54
CA SER A 96 41.54 12.79 3.69
C SER A 96 41.50 13.41 2.28
N GLU A 97 42.57 14.10 1.92
CA GLU A 97 42.86 14.53 0.55
C GLU A 97 42.58 13.38 -0.44
N ARG A 98 42.24 13.71 -1.70
CA ARG A 98 42.07 12.77 -2.84
C ARG A 98 43.25 11.77 -3.03
N SER A 99 44.29 11.87 -2.21
CA SER A 99 45.44 10.97 -2.13
C SER A 99 45.21 9.71 -1.27
N SER A 100 44.10 9.61 -0.52
CA SER A 100 43.86 8.41 0.31
C SER A 100 43.80 7.14 -0.55
N LEU A 101 44.37 6.06 -0.01
CA LEU A 101 44.49 4.80 -0.73
C LEU A 101 43.11 4.22 -1.06
N GLU A 102 42.18 4.36 -0.13
CA GLU A 102 40.78 3.95 -0.24
C GLU A 102 40.10 4.65 -1.41
N TRP A 103 40.32 5.95 -1.58
CA TRP A 103 39.77 6.73 -2.68
C TRP A 103 40.29 6.23 -4.03
N ARG A 104 41.60 6.01 -4.15
CA ARG A 104 42.23 5.50 -5.38
C ARG A 104 41.76 4.09 -5.71
N ILE A 105 41.52 3.25 -4.70
CA ILE A 105 40.93 1.91 -4.89
C ILE A 105 39.50 2.03 -5.40
N ALA A 106 38.68 2.87 -4.79
CA ALA A 106 37.28 3.08 -5.19
C ALA A 106 37.18 3.58 -6.64
N GLU A 107 37.94 4.62 -6.98
CA GLU A 107 38.00 5.17 -8.33
C GLU A 107 38.42 4.10 -9.35
N ARG A 108 39.51 3.37 -9.07
CA ARG A 108 39.99 2.29 -9.94
C ARG A 108 38.95 1.19 -10.13
N GLN A 109 38.24 0.79 -9.07
CA GLN A 109 37.18 -0.23 -9.18
C GLN A 109 36.01 0.26 -10.04
N LEU A 110 35.67 1.56 -9.97
CA LEU A 110 34.61 2.17 -10.78
C LEU A 110 35.00 2.30 -12.26
N GLN A 111 36.29 2.50 -12.57
CA GLN A 111 36.80 2.63 -13.95
C GLN A 111 37.05 1.29 -14.65
N ILE A 112 37.57 0.29 -13.94
CA ILE A 112 37.99 -0.99 -14.55
C ILE A 112 36.82 -1.96 -14.74
N LYS A 113 35.85 -1.96 -13.81
CA LYS A 113 34.81 -3.00 -13.81
C LYS A 113 33.69 -2.65 -14.77
N THR A 114 33.26 -3.65 -15.56
CA THR A 114 32.09 -3.54 -16.42
C THR A 114 30.80 -3.44 -15.59
N TYR A 115 29.73 -2.89 -16.17
CA TYR A 115 28.42 -2.79 -15.51
C TYR A 115 27.80 -4.16 -15.16
N SER A 116 28.25 -5.24 -15.83
CA SER A 116 27.87 -6.62 -15.53
C SER A 116 28.63 -7.25 -14.36
N SER A 117 29.63 -6.56 -13.78
CA SER A 117 30.39 -7.07 -12.64
C SER A 117 29.53 -7.14 -11.38
N ASN A 118 29.78 -8.17 -10.55
CA ASN A 118 29.22 -8.34 -9.20
C ASN A 118 30.05 -7.57 -8.13
N SER A 119 30.78 -6.54 -8.54
CA SER A 119 31.54 -5.69 -7.63
C SER A 119 30.60 -4.76 -6.87
N TRP A 120 30.83 -4.61 -5.56
CA TRP A 120 30.06 -3.70 -4.72
C TRP A 120 30.00 -2.26 -5.27
N PHE A 121 31.10 -1.76 -5.86
CA PHE A 121 31.14 -0.43 -6.48
C PHE A 121 30.24 -0.31 -7.71
N ILE A 122 30.13 -1.38 -8.49
CA ILE A 122 29.25 -1.41 -9.67
C ILE A 122 27.79 -1.51 -9.23
N ASP A 123 27.48 -2.26 -8.18
CA ASP A 123 26.13 -2.30 -7.61
C ASP A 123 25.73 -0.97 -7.00
N LEU A 124 26.65 -0.26 -6.34
CA LEU A 124 26.43 1.12 -5.91
C LEU A 124 26.13 2.04 -7.10
N LYS A 125 26.93 1.95 -8.19
CA LYS A 125 26.70 2.71 -9.42
C LYS A 125 25.33 2.40 -10.05
N LYS A 126 24.91 1.13 -10.07
CA LYS A 126 23.56 0.70 -10.52
C LYS A 126 22.46 1.34 -9.67
N ILE A 127 22.60 1.30 -8.35
CA ILE A 127 21.64 1.87 -7.40
C ILE A 127 21.55 3.38 -7.61
N CYS A 128 22.69 4.05 -7.71
CA CYS A 128 22.74 5.50 -7.96
C CYS A 128 22.12 5.86 -9.31
N GLY A 129 22.41 5.10 -10.38
CA GLY A 129 21.76 5.27 -11.68
C GLY A 129 20.24 5.09 -11.60
N LYS A 130 19.75 4.06 -10.90
CA LYS A 130 18.32 3.81 -10.70
C LYS A 130 17.60 4.99 -10.05
N TYR A 131 18.21 5.61 -9.04
CA TYR A 131 17.61 6.71 -8.29
C TYR A 131 18.02 8.10 -8.79
N ASP A 132 18.57 8.21 -10.00
CA ASP A 132 19.00 9.47 -10.60
C ASP A 132 20.00 10.24 -9.69
N ILE A 133 20.96 9.51 -9.15
CA ILE A 133 22.10 10.04 -8.39
C ILE A 133 23.31 10.00 -9.33
N ILE A 134 23.29 10.88 -10.33
CA ILE A 134 24.25 10.84 -11.45
C ILE A 134 25.63 11.37 -11.04
N GLU A 135 25.68 12.30 -10.09
CA GLU A 135 26.89 13.03 -9.72
C GLU A 135 27.38 12.59 -8.34
N ILE A 136 27.73 11.31 -8.16
CA ILE A 136 28.34 10.85 -6.89
C ILE A 136 29.68 11.54 -6.68
N GLU A 137 30.42 11.76 -7.78
CA GLU A 137 31.76 12.34 -7.81
C GLU A 137 31.80 13.73 -7.17
N GLN A 138 30.75 14.55 -7.33
CA GLN A 138 30.69 15.88 -6.71
C GLN A 138 30.73 15.81 -5.17
N TYR A 139 30.24 14.70 -4.60
CA TYR A 139 30.23 14.47 -3.15
C TYR A 139 31.51 13.82 -2.67
N LEU A 140 32.42 13.42 -3.56
CA LEU A 140 33.79 13.07 -3.18
C LEU A 140 34.61 14.32 -2.91
N ASP A 141 34.37 15.41 -3.64
CA ASP A 141 35.08 16.69 -3.48
C ASP A 141 34.58 17.51 -2.32
N LYS A 142 33.26 17.45 -2.09
CA LYS A 142 32.61 18.08 -0.95
C LYS A 142 31.73 17.04 -0.25
N PRO A 143 32.32 16.24 0.65
CA PRO A 143 31.58 15.19 1.33
C PRO A 143 30.45 15.78 2.16
N LEU A 144 29.25 15.24 1.97
CA LEU A 144 28.12 15.54 2.83
C LEU A 144 28.35 14.91 4.21
N THR A 145 27.88 15.58 5.25
CA THR A 145 27.79 14.91 6.55
C THR A 145 26.89 13.68 6.44
N LYS A 146 27.09 12.70 7.33
CA LYS A 146 26.27 11.46 7.35
C LYS A 146 24.76 11.74 7.35
N ILE A 147 24.32 12.78 8.06
CA ILE A 147 22.91 13.17 8.16
C ILE A 147 22.41 13.75 6.82
N GLU A 148 23.19 14.64 6.21
CA GLU A 148 22.87 15.24 4.92
C GLU A 148 22.83 14.19 3.81
N TRP A 149 23.81 13.27 3.80
CA TRP A 149 23.84 12.15 2.86
C TRP A 149 22.60 11.29 3.00
N LYS A 150 22.25 10.87 4.22
CA LYS A 150 21.03 10.08 4.47
C LYS A 150 19.78 10.81 3.97
N ARG A 151 19.64 12.10 4.29
CA ARG A 151 18.50 12.92 3.85
C ARG A 151 18.44 13.05 2.32
N PHE A 152 19.59 13.25 1.66
CA PHE A 152 19.70 13.33 0.21
C PHE A 152 19.27 12.03 -0.47
N ILE A 153 19.85 10.90 -0.05
CA ILE A 153 19.52 9.57 -0.57
C ILE A 153 18.05 9.24 -0.34
N THR A 154 17.53 9.46 0.87
CA THR A 154 16.10 9.25 1.16
C THR A 154 15.21 10.09 0.25
N LYS A 155 15.54 11.37 0.02
CA LYS A 155 14.79 12.23 -0.89
C LYS A 155 14.78 11.70 -2.32
N LYS A 156 15.93 11.26 -2.84
CA LYS A 156 16.05 10.70 -4.20
C LYS A 156 15.27 9.39 -4.35
N ILE A 157 15.39 8.49 -3.39
CA ILE A 157 14.62 7.24 -3.35
C ILE A 157 13.12 7.50 -3.28
N HIS A 158 12.68 8.41 -2.40
CA HIS A 158 11.27 8.75 -2.26
C HIS A 158 10.71 9.35 -3.54
N LYS A 159 11.44 10.28 -4.17
CA LYS A 159 11.03 10.88 -5.44
C LYS A 159 10.87 9.82 -6.53
N TYR A 160 11.86 8.93 -6.69
CA TYR A 160 11.78 7.85 -7.67
C TYR A 160 10.51 7.00 -7.49
N TRP A 161 10.23 6.55 -6.27
CA TRP A 161 9.06 5.71 -6.00
C TRP A 161 7.75 6.48 -6.11
N GLU A 162 7.73 7.76 -5.74
CA GLU A 162 6.58 8.63 -5.95
C GLU A 162 6.25 8.76 -7.45
N ASP A 163 7.26 9.00 -8.28
CA ASP A 163 7.12 9.12 -9.73
C ASP A 163 6.72 7.79 -10.38
N ASP A 164 7.32 6.67 -9.97
CA ASP A 164 7.00 5.31 -10.44
C ASP A 164 5.56 4.91 -10.09
N ILE A 165 5.14 5.12 -8.83
CA ILE A 165 3.78 4.82 -8.39
C ILE A 165 2.77 5.69 -9.12
N LYS A 166 3.00 7.01 -9.22
CA LYS A 166 2.10 7.91 -9.98
C LYS A 166 1.98 7.49 -11.43
N THR A 167 3.08 7.08 -12.06
CA THR A 167 3.08 6.61 -13.45
C THR A 167 2.27 5.32 -13.60
N LYS A 168 2.49 4.34 -12.72
CA LYS A 168 1.74 3.08 -12.72
C LYS A 168 0.26 3.32 -12.45
N MET A 169 -0.09 4.15 -11.47
CA MET A 169 -1.49 4.46 -11.12
C MET A 169 -2.31 4.99 -12.29
N LYS A 170 -1.70 5.78 -13.20
CA LYS A 170 -2.39 6.25 -14.42
C LYS A 170 -2.88 5.09 -15.30
N GLY A 171 -2.22 3.93 -15.26
CA GLY A 171 -2.61 2.74 -16.00
C GLY A 171 -3.65 1.86 -15.30
N TYR A 172 -3.96 2.09 -14.02
CA TYR A 172 -4.88 1.26 -13.25
C TYR A 172 -6.12 2.04 -12.83
N SER A 173 -7.19 1.91 -13.61
CA SER A 173 -8.50 2.51 -13.31
C SER A 173 -9.10 2.01 -11.97
N THR A 174 -8.69 0.82 -11.52
CA THR A 174 -9.06 0.23 -10.23
C THR A 174 -8.53 1.02 -9.03
N LEU A 175 -7.45 1.80 -9.22
CA LEU A 175 -6.84 2.63 -8.17
C LEU A 175 -7.44 4.04 -8.09
N LYS A 176 -8.54 4.33 -8.79
CA LYS A 176 -9.17 5.65 -8.80
C LYS A 176 -9.56 6.19 -7.41
N TYR A 177 -9.77 5.32 -6.44
CA TYR A 177 -10.13 5.71 -5.07
C TYR A 177 -8.91 5.89 -4.16
N LEU A 178 -7.74 5.41 -4.56
CA LEU A 178 -6.49 5.66 -3.85
C LEU A 178 -6.07 7.11 -4.10
N ASN A 179 -5.87 7.88 -3.03
CA ASN A 179 -5.34 9.23 -3.17
C ASN A 179 -3.85 9.14 -3.59
N CYS A 180 -3.51 9.67 -4.76
CA CYS A 180 -2.15 9.67 -5.32
C CYS A 180 -1.18 10.56 -4.54
N GLU A 181 -1.67 11.42 -3.63
CA GLU A 181 -0.85 12.36 -2.86
C GLU A 181 -0.17 11.71 -1.64
N TYR A 182 0.28 10.46 -1.80
CA TYR A 182 0.90 9.67 -0.76
C TYR A 182 2.40 9.97 -0.62
N ASP A 183 2.84 10.20 0.62
CA ASP A 183 4.25 10.31 0.96
C ASP A 183 4.88 8.92 1.08
N ILE A 184 5.86 8.60 0.22
CA ILE A 184 6.64 7.37 0.34
C ILE A 184 7.26 7.26 1.74
N GLY A 185 7.14 6.07 2.33
CA GLY A 185 7.66 5.76 3.66
C GLY A 185 6.72 6.12 4.83
N ARG A 186 5.55 6.70 4.58
CA ARG A 186 4.56 6.99 5.63
C ARG A 186 3.33 6.12 5.47
N ILE A 187 2.82 5.48 6.52
CA ILE A 187 1.58 4.69 6.42
C ILE A 187 0.41 5.57 5.97
N HIS A 188 -0.38 5.09 5.00
CA HIS A 188 -1.53 5.83 4.49
C HIS A 188 -2.53 6.09 5.64
N PRO A 189 -3.11 7.29 5.78
CA PRO A 189 -4.00 7.60 6.91
C PRO A 189 -5.17 6.62 7.07
N LEU A 190 -5.73 6.13 5.96
CA LEU A 190 -6.73 5.05 5.97
C LEU A 190 -6.24 3.73 6.57
N LEU A 191 -4.94 3.46 6.61
CA LEU A 191 -4.36 2.24 7.18
C LEU A 191 -3.92 2.42 8.63
N LYS A 192 -3.95 3.64 9.15
CA LYS A 192 -3.70 3.88 10.58
C LYS A 192 -4.85 3.25 11.39
N THR A 193 -4.49 2.44 12.37
CA THR A 193 -5.40 1.95 13.41
C THR A 193 -4.81 2.31 14.77
N THR A 194 -5.65 2.80 15.67
CA THR A 194 -5.25 3.12 17.05
C THR A 194 -5.36 1.91 17.98
N SER A 195 -6.00 0.82 17.52
CA SER A 195 -6.23 -0.38 18.33
C SER A 195 -5.76 -1.64 17.61
N ALA A 196 -5.22 -2.58 18.39
CA ALA A 196 -4.93 -3.96 17.96
C ALA A 196 -6.19 -4.85 17.96
N ASN A 197 -7.39 -4.25 17.82
CA ASN A 197 -8.64 -4.99 17.82
C ASN A 197 -8.78 -5.79 16.52
N ILE A 198 -8.92 -7.12 16.62
CA ILE A 198 -9.07 -8.03 15.48
C ILE A 198 -10.22 -7.60 14.55
N THR A 199 -11.32 -7.11 15.11
CA THR A 199 -12.47 -6.65 14.33
C THR A 199 -12.11 -5.42 13.50
N GLU A 200 -11.37 -4.47 14.06
CA GLU A 200 -10.88 -3.29 13.32
C GLU A 200 -9.87 -3.67 12.24
N ILE A 201 -9.00 -4.64 12.51
CA ILE A 201 -8.06 -5.18 11.51
C ILE A 201 -8.82 -5.82 10.33
N LYS A 202 -9.88 -6.59 10.61
CA LYS A 202 -10.75 -7.17 9.58
C LYS A 202 -11.46 -6.09 8.75
N LYS A 203 -12.04 -5.08 9.40
CA LYS A 203 -12.64 -3.93 8.71
C LYS A 203 -11.63 -3.21 7.82
N LEU A 204 -10.42 -3.03 8.34
CA LEU A 204 -9.34 -2.37 7.61
C LEU A 204 -8.95 -3.16 6.36
N SER A 205 -8.78 -4.47 6.46
CA SER A 205 -8.48 -5.35 5.32
C SER A 205 -9.52 -5.20 4.20
N ILE A 206 -10.81 -5.19 4.55
CA ILE A 206 -11.90 -4.98 3.58
C ILE A 206 -11.82 -3.59 2.95
N CYS A 207 -11.61 -2.54 3.75
CA CYS A 207 -11.45 -1.18 3.25
C CYS A 207 -10.27 -1.07 2.27
N THR A 208 -9.12 -1.65 2.60
CA THR A 208 -7.94 -1.69 1.72
C THR A 208 -8.28 -2.33 0.37
N LYS A 209 -9.02 -3.45 0.36
CA LYS A 209 -9.46 -4.10 -0.89
C LYS A 209 -10.29 -3.18 -1.77
N PHE A 210 -11.15 -2.33 -1.20
CA PHE A 210 -11.91 -1.35 -1.98
C PHE A 210 -11.02 -0.22 -2.53
N VAL A 211 -10.14 0.31 -1.69
CA VAL A 211 -9.25 1.43 -2.06
C VAL A 211 -8.28 1.02 -3.17
N THR A 212 -7.74 -0.20 -3.10
CA THR A 212 -6.82 -0.74 -4.11
C THR A 212 -7.53 -1.40 -5.29
N GLY A 213 -8.87 -1.43 -5.28
CA GLY A 213 -9.68 -2.06 -6.31
C GLY A 213 -9.48 -3.57 -6.45
N THR A 214 -9.00 -4.24 -5.40
CA THR A 214 -8.86 -5.70 -5.34
C THR A 214 -10.07 -6.40 -4.72
N TYR A 215 -11.10 -5.65 -4.31
CA TYR A 215 -12.36 -6.24 -3.85
C TYR A 215 -13.15 -6.83 -5.03
N ILE A 216 -13.29 -8.15 -5.05
CA ILE A 216 -13.85 -8.88 -6.19
C ILE A 216 -15.39 -8.92 -6.13
N LEU A 217 -16.02 -8.14 -7.02
CA LEU A 217 -17.47 -8.20 -7.27
C LEU A 217 -17.81 -9.10 -8.47
N GLN A 218 -19.08 -9.48 -8.63
CA GLN A 218 -19.50 -10.30 -9.77
C GLN A 218 -19.22 -9.62 -11.11
N SER A 219 -19.35 -8.30 -11.22
CA SER A 219 -19.01 -7.58 -12.45
C SER A 219 -17.52 -7.72 -12.80
N ASN A 220 -16.63 -7.62 -11.80
CA ASN A 220 -15.20 -7.84 -12.01
C ASN A 220 -14.92 -9.30 -12.41
N LYS A 221 -15.59 -10.26 -11.77
CA LYS A 221 -15.44 -11.67 -12.17
C LYS A 221 -15.88 -11.89 -13.62
N ALA A 222 -16.98 -11.28 -14.05
CA ALA A 222 -17.46 -11.39 -15.43
C ALA A 222 -16.51 -10.73 -16.44
N GLU A 223 -15.91 -9.59 -16.09
CA GLU A 223 -14.99 -8.86 -16.96
C GLU A 223 -13.64 -9.58 -17.16
N TYR A 224 -13.08 -10.18 -16.11
CA TYR A 224 -11.72 -10.76 -16.13
C TYR A 224 -11.68 -12.29 -16.20
N SER A 225 -12.83 -12.97 -16.12
CA SER A 225 -12.88 -14.42 -16.29
C SER A 225 -12.92 -14.79 -17.77
N ASN A 226 -12.14 -15.80 -18.15
CA ASN A 226 -12.24 -16.43 -19.47
C ASN A 226 -13.55 -17.25 -19.64
N TYR A 227 -14.36 -17.36 -18.58
CA TYR A 227 -15.60 -18.11 -18.57
C TYR A 227 -16.80 -17.18 -18.42
N ALA A 228 -17.91 -17.53 -19.09
CA ALA A 228 -19.19 -16.86 -18.97
C ALA A 228 -19.65 -16.85 -17.50
N THR A 229 -19.38 -15.74 -16.82
CA THR A 229 -19.73 -15.53 -15.41
C THR A 229 -20.85 -14.49 -15.37
N ASN A 230 -21.91 -14.78 -14.61
CA ASN A 230 -23.03 -13.86 -14.49
C ASN A 230 -22.61 -12.62 -13.65
N PRO A 231 -22.66 -11.39 -14.21
CA PRO A 231 -22.27 -10.17 -13.50
C PRO A 231 -23.28 -9.73 -12.43
N MET A 232 -24.47 -10.33 -12.38
CA MET A 232 -25.58 -9.92 -11.50
C MET A 232 -25.24 -10.06 -10.02
N CYS A 233 -25.66 -9.08 -9.22
CA CYS A 233 -25.48 -9.05 -7.78
C CYS A 233 -26.17 -10.24 -7.10
N ARG A 234 -25.38 -11.06 -6.38
CA ARG A 234 -25.89 -12.26 -5.69
C ARG A 234 -26.80 -11.94 -4.50
N LEU A 235 -26.83 -10.68 -4.06
CA LEU A 235 -27.70 -10.25 -2.96
C LEU A 235 -29.14 -9.97 -3.42
N CYS A 236 -29.32 -9.35 -4.58
CA CYS A 236 -30.64 -8.92 -5.08
C CYS A 236 -31.06 -9.62 -6.37
N ASN A 237 -30.10 -10.11 -7.16
CA ASN A 237 -30.25 -10.66 -8.51
C ASN A 237 -31.01 -9.73 -9.48
N LYS A 238 -30.90 -8.40 -9.32
CA LYS A 238 -31.63 -7.40 -10.13
C LYS A 238 -30.75 -6.58 -11.08
N ALA A 239 -29.48 -6.39 -10.76
CA ALA A 239 -28.54 -5.60 -11.57
C ALA A 239 -27.12 -6.12 -11.37
N ASP A 240 -26.21 -5.69 -12.25
CA ASP A 240 -24.78 -6.01 -12.15
C ASP A 240 -24.20 -5.56 -10.81
N GLU A 241 -23.34 -6.40 -10.22
CA GLU A 241 -22.68 -6.11 -8.95
C GLU A 241 -21.51 -5.14 -9.12
N THR A 242 -21.79 -3.91 -9.56
CA THR A 242 -20.76 -2.86 -9.58
C THR A 242 -20.49 -2.33 -8.16
N ILE A 243 -19.38 -1.58 -7.98
CA ILE A 243 -19.07 -0.93 -6.69
C ILE A 243 -20.22 0.00 -6.26
N GLU A 244 -20.75 0.78 -7.20
CA GLU A 244 -21.89 1.66 -6.96
C GLU A 244 -23.14 0.86 -6.56
N HIS A 245 -23.46 -0.22 -7.28
CA HIS A 245 -24.60 -1.04 -6.92
C HIS A 245 -24.43 -1.62 -5.52
N PHE A 246 -23.26 -2.19 -5.23
CA PHE A 246 -22.98 -2.83 -3.95
C PHE A 246 -23.03 -1.85 -2.77
N ILE A 247 -22.39 -0.68 -2.91
CA ILE A 247 -22.24 0.31 -1.85
C ILE A 247 -23.46 1.20 -1.71
N LEU A 248 -24.23 1.49 -2.77
CA LEU A 248 -25.30 2.50 -2.73
C LEU A 248 -26.69 1.97 -3.13
N LEU A 249 -26.79 1.06 -4.10
CA LEU A 249 -28.08 0.78 -4.77
C LEU A 249 -28.75 -0.54 -4.38
N CYS A 250 -28.00 -1.56 -3.94
CA CYS A 250 -28.52 -2.91 -3.71
C CYS A 250 -29.66 -2.95 -2.67
N GLU A 251 -30.90 -3.20 -3.07
CA GLU A 251 -32.07 -3.10 -2.17
C GLU A 251 -31.96 -4.00 -0.92
N THR A 252 -31.38 -5.19 -1.07
CA THR A 252 -31.21 -6.17 0.01
C THR A 252 -30.41 -5.63 1.20
N THR A 253 -29.52 -4.67 0.98
CA THR A 253 -28.71 -4.03 2.04
C THR A 253 -29.15 -2.60 2.36
N SER A 254 -30.28 -2.13 1.81
CA SER A 254 -30.75 -0.75 1.94
C SER A 254 -30.92 -0.29 3.40
N GLN A 255 -31.48 -1.14 4.27
CA GLN A 255 -31.68 -0.81 5.68
C GLN A 255 -30.34 -0.61 6.42
N ILE A 256 -29.36 -1.49 6.17
CA ILE A 256 -28.01 -1.39 6.74
C ILE A 256 -27.35 -0.09 6.27
N ARG A 257 -27.42 0.19 4.97
CA ARG A 257 -26.80 1.36 4.36
C ARG A 257 -27.38 2.67 4.88
N SER A 258 -28.71 2.81 4.87
CA SER A 258 -29.38 4.08 5.13
C SER A 258 -28.96 4.68 6.48
N SER A 259 -28.86 3.84 7.50
CA SER A 259 -28.46 4.27 8.85
C SER A 259 -27.02 4.79 8.93
N LEU A 260 -26.08 4.19 8.19
CA LEU A 260 -24.66 4.55 8.21
C LEU A 260 -24.35 5.68 7.22
N ILE A 261 -24.97 5.68 6.03
CA ILE A 261 -24.80 6.74 5.02
C ILE A 261 -25.20 8.09 5.58
N VAL A 262 -26.32 8.19 6.32
CA VAL A 262 -26.74 9.45 6.94
C VAL A 262 -25.68 9.97 7.91
N LYS A 263 -25.07 9.09 8.71
CA LYS A 263 -23.99 9.46 9.65
C LYS A 263 -22.71 9.87 8.92
N ILE A 264 -22.34 9.13 7.86
CA ILE A 264 -21.18 9.44 7.02
C ILE A 264 -21.36 10.80 6.33
N LEU A 265 -22.54 11.08 5.79
CA LEU A 265 -22.85 12.37 5.16
C LEU A 265 -22.81 13.51 6.17
N HIS A 266 -23.34 13.29 7.37
CA HIS A 266 -23.28 14.27 8.45
C HIS A 266 -21.82 14.59 8.83
N GLU A 267 -21.02 13.59 9.20
CA GLU A 267 -19.62 13.81 9.59
C GLU A 267 -18.77 14.33 8.43
N GLY A 268 -18.99 13.80 7.22
CA GLY A 268 -18.36 14.29 5.99
C GLY A 268 -18.66 15.76 5.75
N SER A 269 -19.92 16.19 5.88
CA SER A 269 -20.27 17.61 5.71
C SER A 269 -19.56 18.53 6.71
N LEU A 270 -19.40 18.08 7.97
CA LEU A 270 -18.74 18.89 9.01
C LEU A 270 -17.22 19.01 8.79
N VAL A 271 -16.59 17.98 8.23
CA VAL A 271 -15.18 18.01 7.82
C VAL A 271 -15.01 18.88 6.58
N LEU A 272 -15.79 18.61 5.53
CA LEU A 272 -15.59 19.20 4.20
C LEU A 272 -16.03 20.66 4.13
N ALA A 273 -17.02 21.08 4.93
CA ALA A 273 -17.42 22.49 5.03
C ALA A 273 -16.30 23.38 5.60
N ARG A 274 -15.41 22.83 6.44
CA ARG A 274 -14.27 23.58 7.01
C ARG A 274 -13.19 23.85 5.97
N GLU A 275 -12.98 22.91 5.05
CA GLU A 275 -11.94 22.98 4.03
C GLU A 275 -12.35 23.78 2.78
N SER A 276 -13.58 24.32 2.74
CA SER A 276 -14.10 25.15 1.63
C SER A 276 -13.90 24.52 0.25
N LEU A 277 -14.20 23.22 0.14
CA LEU A 277 -14.01 22.48 -1.10
C LEU A 277 -14.98 22.97 -2.18
N GLN A 278 -14.43 23.36 -3.33
CA GLN A 278 -15.20 23.72 -4.53
C GLN A 278 -15.56 22.50 -5.39
N THR A 279 -14.96 21.35 -5.11
CA THR A 279 -15.12 20.15 -5.91
C THR A 279 -16.39 19.39 -5.51
N PRO A 280 -17.16 18.88 -6.49
CA PRO A 280 -18.28 18.00 -6.19
C PRO A 280 -17.77 16.74 -5.49
N ILE A 281 -18.43 16.37 -4.39
CA ILE A 281 -18.06 15.21 -3.59
C ILE A 281 -18.78 13.99 -4.16
N ASP A 282 -18.02 13.02 -4.65
CA ASP A 282 -18.53 11.69 -5.00
C ASP A 282 -18.65 10.85 -3.72
N LEU A 283 -19.88 10.39 -3.45
CA LEU A 283 -20.19 9.66 -2.22
C LEU A 283 -19.45 8.31 -2.14
N ILE A 284 -19.23 7.64 -3.27
CA ILE A 284 -18.50 6.36 -3.30
C ILE A 284 -17.06 6.60 -2.86
N THR A 285 -16.41 7.60 -3.45
CA THR A 285 -15.04 7.99 -3.11
C THR A 285 -14.95 8.44 -1.66
N LEU A 286 -15.92 9.21 -1.14
CA LEU A 286 -15.96 9.58 0.28
C LEU A 286 -16.07 8.35 1.20
N ILE A 287 -16.89 7.36 0.85
CA ILE A 287 -17.06 6.13 1.64
C ILE A 287 -15.81 5.25 1.57
N ILE A 288 -15.17 5.11 0.40
CA ILE A 288 -13.99 4.25 0.23
C ILE A 288 -12.75 4.92 0.83
N ASN A 289 -12.56 6.21 0.60
CA ASN A 289 -11.41 6.97 1.04
C ASN A 289 -11.76 8.41 1.43
N PRO A 290 -12.15 8.66 2.70
CA PRO A 290 -12.40 10.01 3.20
C PRO A 290 -11.24 11.00 3.01
N TYR A 291 -9.99 10.53 2.92
CA TYR A 291 -8.81 11.39 2.72
C TYR A 291 -8.60 11.80 1.25
N HIS A 292 -9.43 11.31 0.31
CA HIS A 292 -9.32 11.69 -1.09
C HIS A 292 -9.58 13.18 -1.34
N TYR A 293 -10.46 13.77 -0.53
CA TYR A 293 -10.87 15.17 -0.66
C TYR A 293 -10.08 16.14 0.22
N LEU A 294 -9.15 15.63 1.02
CA LEU A 294 -8.45 16.43 2.02
C LEU A 294 -7.09 16.89 1.49
N PRO A 295 -6.68 18.13 1.78
CA PRO A 295 -5.37 18.60 1.37
C PRO A 295 -4.27 17.84 2.09
N LYS A 296 -3.12 17.68 1.43
CA LYS A 296 -1.92 17.03 2.00
C LYS A 296 -1.48 17.60 3.36
N LYS A 297 -1.71 18.90 3.57
CA LYS A 297 -1.47 19.58 4.85
C LYS A 297 -2.81 20.08 5.38
N MET A 298 -3.39 19.31 6.29
CA MET A 298 -4.62 19.70 7.00
C MET A 298 -4.30 20.06 8.45
N CYS A 299 -5.20 20.82 9.09
CA CYS A 299 -5.14 21.03 10.52
C CYS A 299 -5.28 19.70 11.26
N LYS A 300 -4.53 19.53 12.36
CA LYS A 300 -4.57 18.32 13.18
C LYS A 300 -5.99 17.97 13.65
N ASP A 301 -6.80 18.97 14.00
CA ASP A 301 -8.19 18.77 14.43
C ASP A 301 -9.05 18.12 13.33
N VAL A 302 -8.77 18.44 12.07
CA VAL A 302 -9.46 17.86 10.91
C VAL A 302 -8.97 16.44 10.66
N GLU A 303 -7.66 16.19 10.73
CA GLU A 303 -7.08 14.85 10.63
C GLU A 303 -7.65 13.93 11.72
N ASP A 304 -7.64 14.39 12.98
CA ASP A 304 -8.17 13.66 14.12
C ASP A 304 -9.66 13.41 13.97
N ARG A 305 -10.44 14.39 13.49
CA ARG A 305 -11.87 14.20 13.26
C ARG A 305 -12.15 13.13 12.20
N VAL A 306 -11.41 13.18 11.08
CA VAL A 306 -11.55 12.21 9.99
C VAL A 306 -11.15 10.82 10.47
N GLY A 307 -9.99 10.71 11.12
CA GLY A 307 -9.46 9.45 11.63
C GLY A 307 -10.31 8.80 12.72
N ASN A 308 -10.87 9.61 13.63
CA ASN A 308 -11.58 9.09 14.81
C ASN A 308 -13.09 8.96 14.61
N HIS A 309 -13.70 9.68 13.66
CA HIS A 309 -15.16 9.66 13.47
C HIS A 309 -15.57 9.17 12.08
N LEU A 310 -15.05 9.78 11.02
CA LEU A 310 -15.51 9.50 9.65
C LEU A 310 -15.01 8.14 9.13
N VAL A 311 -13.72 7.86 9.29
CA VAL A 311 -13.09 6.62 8.83
C VAL A 311 -13.71 5.37 9.50
N PRO A 312 -13.94 5.34 10.83
CA PRO A 312 -14.61 4.20 11.47
C PRO A 312 -16.01 3.93 10.92
N LEU A 313 -16.80 4.98 10.63
CA LEU A 313 -18.13 4.82 10.04
C LEU A 313 -18.05 4.21 8.63
N CYS A 314 -17.11 4.70 7.81
CA CYS A 314 -16.87 4.19 6.46
C CYS A 314 -16.43 2.71 6.47
N ARG A 315 -15.45 2.39 7.32
CA ARG A 315 -14.98 1.01 7.54
C ARG A 315 -16.11 0.10 8.02
N GLN A 316 -16.94 0.58 8.96
CA GLN A 316 -18.09 -0.17 9.47
C GLN A 316 -19.09 -0.48 8.35
N LEU A 317 -19.40 0.49 7.49
CA LEU A 317 -20.31 0.30 6.37
C LEU A 317 -19.79 -0.78 5.41
N LEU A 318 -18.55 -0.63 4.92
CA LEU A 318 -17.94 -1.57 3.97
C LEU A 318 -17.86 -2.99 4.54
N TYR A 319 -17.46 -3.11 5.81
CA TYR A 319 -17.39 -4.41 6.49
C TYR A 319 -18.77 -5.05 6.66
N THR A 320 -19.78 -4.29 7.10
CA THR A 320 -21.13 -4.83 7.30
C THR A 320 -21.73 -5.32 5.97
N LEU A 321 -21.52 -4.57 4.88
CA LEU A 321 -21.91 -4.99 3.53
C LEU A 321 -21.18 -6.26 3.09
N HIS A 322 -19.86 -6.31 3.30
CA HIS A 322 -19.05 -7.49 2.99
C HIS A 322 -19.51 -8.73 3.76
N SER A 323 -19.72 -8.63 5.07
CA SER A 323 -20.22 -9.74 5.89
C SER A 323 -21.57 -10.25 5.38
N LYS A 324 -22.51 -9.33 5.08
CA LYS A 324 -23.83 -9.72 4.56
C LYS A 324 -23.72 -10.44 3.22
N ARG A 325 -22.84 -9.98 2.34
CA ARG A 325 -22.55 -10.65 1.06
C ARG A 325 -21.96 -12.04 1.28
N TYR A 326 -20.97 -12.15 2.15
CA TYR A 326 -20.32 -13.42 2.47
C TYR A 326 -21.29 -14.46 3.03
N ASP A 327 -22.20 -14.05 3.93
CA ASP A 327 -23.24 -14.92 4.48
C ASP A 327 -24.18 -15.49 3.40
N VAL A 328 -24.50 -14.69 2.38
CA VAL A 328 -25.37 -15.13 1.27
C VAL A 328 -24.63 -16.11 0.36
N LEU A 329 -23.36 -15.83 0.05
CA LEU A 329 -22.54 -16.69 -0.81
C LEU A 329 -22.30 -18.06 -0.16
N THR A 330 -21.87 -18.09 1.10
CA THR A 330 -21.59 -19.35 1.83
C THR A 330 -22.84 -20.22 2.02
N LYS A 331 -24.01 -19.60 2.26
CA LYS A 331 -25.30 -20.32 2.33
C LYS A 331 -25.75 -20.88 0.99
N ALA A 332 -25.36 -20.27 -0.12
CA ALA A 332 -25.66 -20.78 -1.45
C ALA A 332 -24.84 -22.05 -1.75
N ASP A 333 -23.55 -22.04 -1.41
CA ASP A 333 -22.63 -23.15 -1.69
C ASP A 333 -22.98 -24.41 -0.89
N THR A 334 -23.35 -24.25 0.39
CA THR A 334 -23.80 -25.36 1.24
C THR A 334 -25.08 -26.03 0.72
N LYS A 335 -25.97 -25.29 0.06
CA LYS A 335 -27.16 -25.88 -0.60
C LYS A 335 -26.81 -26.60 -1.90
N ALA A 336 -25.82 -26.12 -2.65
CA ALA A 336 -25.39 -26.73 -3.91
C ALA A 336 -24.70 -28.08 -3.71
N ASN A 337 -23.96 -28.27 -2.60
CA ASN A 337 -23.29 -29.52 -2.26
C ASN A 337 -24.22 -30.64 -1.76
N ARG A 338 -25.43 -30.29 -1.30
CA ARG A 338 -26.43 -31.26 -0.84
C ARG A 338 -27.27 -31.86 -1.98
N LYS A 339 -27.04 -31.41 -3.22
CA LYS A 339 -27.72 -31.87 -4.44
C LYS A 339 -26.71 -32.42 -5.43
#